data_AF-A0A969BQC4-F1
#
_entry.id   AF-A0A969BQC4-F1
#
_cell.length_a   1.000
_cell.length_b   1.000
_cell.length_c   1.000
_cell.angle_alpha   90.00
_cell.angle_beta   90.00
_cell.angle_gamma   90.00
#
_symmetry.space_group_name_H-M   'P 1'
#
loop_
_entity.id
_entity.type
_entity.pdbx_description
1 polymer ?
#
loop_
_entity_poly.entity_id
_entity_poly.type
_entity_poly.pdbx_seq_one_letter_code
_entity_poly.pdbx_strand_id
1 'polypeptide(L)' 'MNAAIPNRVANCIAAPAAALTAIRNNPSQFYVNVHNVPFPGGAARGQLQ' A
#
# COMPACT_ATOMS: atom_id res chain seq x y z
N MET A 1 -7.16 15.35 -14.93
CA MET A 1 -8.16 14.27 -14.82
C MET A 1 -8.46 14.08 -13.34
N ASN A 2 -9.55 14.68 -12.89
CA ASN A 2 -10.01 14.72 -11.51
C ASN A 2 -11.09 13.63 -11.35
N ALA A 3 -10.75 12.49 -10.77
CA ALA A 3 -11.71 11.50 -10.30
C ALA A 3 -11.59 11.44 -8.78
N ALA A 4 -12.67 11.78 -8.09
CA ALA A 4 -12.77 11.67 -6.64
C ALA A 4 -12.69 10.19 -6.25
N ILE A 5 -11.55 9.77 -5.69
CA ILE A 5 -11.41 8.46 -5.03
C ILE A 5 -11.99 8.63 -3.61
N PRO A 6 -13.08 7.92 -3.25
CA PRO A 6 -13.84 8.16 -2.01
C PRO A 6 -13.15 7.72 -0.70
N ASN A 7 -11.81 7.57 -0.69
CA ASN A 7 -11.07 7.18 0.51
C ASN A 7 -9.61 7.69 0.50
N ARG A 8 -9.42 9.01 0.39
CA ARG A 8 -8.08 9.58 0.65
C ARG A 8 -7.87 9.60 2.16
N VAL A 9 -7.13 8.60 2.66
CA VAL A 9 -6.40 8.75 3.93
C VAL A 9 -5.63 10.06 3.86
N ALA A 10 -5.79 10.93 4.87
CA ALA A 10 -5.38 12.34 4.80
C ALA A 10 -3.90 12.57 4.44
N ASN A 11 -3.05 11.57 4.65
CA ASN A 11 -1.60 11.62 4.41
C ASN A 11 -1.12 10.59 3.37
N CYS A 12 -1.85 10.42 2.26
CA CYS A 12 -1.36 9.65 1.12
C CYS A 12 -0.20 10.36 0.41
N ILE A 13 0.88 9.63 0.14
CA ILE A 13 1.93 10.05 -0.80
C ILE A 13 1.82 9.26 -2.10
N ALA A 14 2.27 9.86 -3.20
CA ALA A 14 2.37 9.16 -4.47
C ALA A 14 3.51 8.13 -4.42
N ALA A 15 3.21 6.88 -4.78
CA ALA A 15 4.22 5.85 -4.96
C ALA A 15 4.77 5.86 -6.40
N PRO A 16 6.00 5.39 -6.64
CA PRO A 16 6.55 5.26 -7.98
C PRO A 16 5.66 4.37 -8.86
N ALA A 17 5.33 4.83 -10.06
CA ALA A 17 4.45 4.10 -10.98
C ALA A 17 4.98 2.70 -11.29
N ALA A 18 6.30 2.55 -11.45
CA ALA A 18 6.95 1.26 -11.69
C ALA A 18 6.74 0.27 -10.53
N ALA A 19 6.81 0.73 -9.27
CA ALA A 19 6.57 -0.12 -8.11
C ALA A 19 5.11 -0.60 -8.06
N LEU A 20 4.15 0.30 -8.34
CA LEU A 20 2.74 -0.06 -8.40
C LEU A 20 2.46 -1.08 -9.51
N THR A 21 3.09 -0.94 -10.69
CA THR A 21 2.98 -1.92 -11.78
C THR A 21 3.57 -3.27 -11.39
N ALA A 22 4.75 -3.29 -10.75
CA ALA A 22 5.38 -4.53 -10.32
C ALA A 22 4.52 -5.30 -9.29
N ILE A 23 3.99 -4.60 -8.29
CA ILE A 23 3.08 -5.18 -7.28
C ILE A 23 1.83 -5.78 -7.93
N ARG A 24 1.22 -5.07 -8.89
CA ARG A 24 0.02 -5.57 -9.59
C ARG A 24 0.31 -6.80 -10.44
N ASN A 25 1.47 -6.86 -11.09
CA ASN A 25 1.80 -7.94 -12.02
C ASN A 25 2.23 -9.23 -11.31
N ASN A 26 2.93 -9.13 -10.17
CA ASN A 26 3.45 -10.30 -9.45
C ASN A 26 3.26 -10.19 -7.93
N PRO A 27 2.02 -10.18 -7.41
CA PRO A 27 1.80 -9.86 -5.99
C PRO A 27 2.46 -10.86 -5.01
N SER A 28 2.65 -12.14 -5.36
CA SER A 28 3.39 -13.10 -4.52
C SER A 28 4.86 -12.77 -4.34
N GLN A 29 5.40 -11.81 -5.07
CA GLN A 29 6.77 -11.36 -4.87
C GLN A 29 6.87 -10.24 -3.83
N PHE A 30 5.75 -9.79 -3.27
CA PHE A 30 5.70 -8.66 -2.36
C PHE A 30 5.06 -9.02 -1.02
N TYR A 31 5.72 -8.57 0.04
CA TYR A 31 5.26 -8.62 1.41
C TYR A 31 4.76 -7.24 1.83
N VAL A 32 3.63 -7.19 2.54
CA VAL A 32 3.09 -5.95 3.11
C VAL A 32 3.18 -5.97 4.64
N ASN A 33 3.56 -4.84 5.21
CA ASN A 33 3.42 -4.57 6.64
C ASN A 33 2.87 -3.16 6.84
N VAL A 34 1.75 -3.05 7.54
CA VAL A 34 1.06 -1.80 7.83
C VAL A 34 1.36 -1.40 9.27
N HIS A 35 1.91 -0.20 9.47
CA HIS A 35 2.28 0.33 10.79
C HIS A 35 1.35 1.47 11.21
N ASN A 36 1.12 1.60 12.53
CA ASN A 36 0.47 2.77 13.12
C ASN A 36 1.01 3.01 14.55
N VAL A 37 0.55 4.07 15.21
CA VAL A 37 1.06 4.47 16.54
C VAL A 37 0.84 3.38 17.60
N PRO A 38 -0.36 2.77 17.74
CA PRO A 38 -0.54 1.67 18.70
C PRO A 38 0.27 0.40 18.37
N PHE A 39 0.56 0.14 17.09
CA PHE A 39 1.22 -1.08 16.62
C PHE A 39 2.45 -0.74 15.75
N PRO A 40 3.56 -0.27 16.37
CA PRO A 40 4.76 0.11 15.63
C PRO A 40 5.47 -1.09 14.98
N GLY A 41 5.26 -2.31 15.48
CA GLY A 41 5.78 -3.54 14.87
C GLY A 41 4.96 -4.07 13.68
N GLY A 42 3.78 -3.49 13.44
CA GLY A 42 2.85 -3.92 12.40
C GLY A 42 1.46 -4.20 12.96
N ALA A 43 0.47 -3.44 12.50
CA ALA A 43 -0.95 -3.66 12.77
C ALA A 43 -1.53 -4.78 11.89
N ALA A 44 -1.02 -4.94 10.67
CA ALA A 44 -1.41 -5.99 9.72
C ALA A 44 -0.25 -6.33 8.79
N ARG A 45 -0.06 -7.61 8.49
CA ARG A 45 1.04 -8.09 7.65
C ARG A 45 0.72 -9.39 6.92
N GLY A 46 1.35 -9.60 5.77
CA GLY A 46 1.20 -10.82 4.99
C GLY A 46 1.80 -10.72 3.60
N GLN A 47 1.79 -11.86 2.89
CA GLN A 47 2.07 -11.89 1.47
C GLN A 47 0.84 -11.42 0.69
N LEU A 48 1.02 -10.82 -0.49
CA LEU A 48 -0.10 -10.38 -1.33
C LEU A 48 -0.70 -11.52 -2.20
N GLN A 49 -0.33 -12.77 -1.92
CA GLN A 49 -0.90 -14.00 -2.49
C GLN A 49 -1.07 -15.06 -1.40
#